data_AF-A0A6N2MXX6-F1
#
_entry.id   AF-A0A6N2MXX6-F1
#
_cell.length_a   1.000
_cell.length_b   1.000
_cell.length_c   1.000
_cell.angle_alpha   90.00
_cell.angle_beta   90.00
_cell.angle_gamma   90.00
#
_symmetry.space_group_name_H-M   'P 1'
#
loop_
_entity.id
_entity.type
_entity.pdbx_description
1 polymer ?
#
loop_
_entity_poly.entity_id
_entity_poly.type
_entity_poly.pdbx_seq_one_letter_code
_entity_poly.pdbx_strand_id
1 'polypeptide(L)'
;MLPYQNLHQAEAALGRELTVAEKLWFNYSASKPDYLLHYHNILFLVLIYSTAPLPYMFIELSRSKKIEKHKIQSKVKNSFQDMLKCYKDVMRTFIVVVGPFQLFSYPLIKLTGIRTGLPLPSGWEMFWQLIVYFLIEDYTSYWVHRLLHSNWGYEKIHHLHHEYSAPMGFAAPYAHWSEILILGVPAFLGPALVPGHITNYWLWFVLRQVEAIEIHSGYDLSWSPTKFIPFYGGAEYHDYHHYVGRRSQSNFASVFTYCDYLYGTDKGYRSHKSIILRKMEETLERNGHRREGSYNSMTSQDFKSE
;
A
#
# COMPACT_ATOMS: atom_id res chain seq x y z
N MET A 1 10.35 -10.81 27.73
CA MET A 1 10.09 -12.22 28.10
C MET A 1 8.83 -12.24 28.94
N LEU A 2 7.99 -13.27 28.78
CA LEU A 2 6.81 -13.41 29.62
C LEU A 2 7.23 -13.62 31.09
N PRO A 3 6.52 -13.03 32.06
CA PRO A 3 6.87 -13.15 33.47
C PRO A 3 6.42 -14.49 34.10
N TYR A 4 5.96 -15.46 33.31
CA TYR A 4 5.42 -16.74 33.80
C TYR A 4 6.29 -17.92 33.37
N GLN A 5 6.51 -18.86 34.29
CA GLN A 5 7.32 -20.07 34.11
C GLN A 5 6.57 -21.18 33.37
N ASN A 6 5.25 -21.25 33.51
CA ASN A 6 4.39 -22.26 32.88
C ASN A 6 2.97 -21.73 32.66
N LEU A 7 2.16 -22.49 31.91
CA LEU A 7 0.77 -22.12 31.57
C LEU A 7 -0.11 -21.94 32.82
N HIS A 8 0.04 -22.81 33.83
CA HIS A 8 -0.76 -22.74 35.05
C HIS A 8 -0.51 -21.42 35.81
N GLN A 9 0.74 -20.96 35.88
CA GLN A 9 1.06 -19.66 36.49
C GLN A 9 0.45 -18.49 35.70
N ALA A 10 0.45 -18.56 34.37
CA ALA A 10 -0.19 -17.55 33.52
C ALA A 10 -1.72 -17.53 33.70
N GLU A 11 -2.36 -18.70 33.76
CA GLU A 11 -3.80 -18.85 34.01
C GLU A 11 -4.19 -18.33 35.40
N ALA A 12 -3.41 -18.69 36.43
CA ALA A 12 -3.61 -18.19 37.78
C ALA A 12 -3.47 -16.65 37.85
N ALA A 13 -2.50 -16.07 37.14
CA ALA A 13 -2.31 -14.61 37.11
C ALA A 13 -3.44 -13.87 36.38
N LEU A 14 -4.03 -14.48 35.35
CA LEU A 14 -5.16 -13.90 34.62
C LEU A 14 -6.52 -14.18 35.27
N GLY A 15 -6.60 -15.08 36.24
CA GLY A 15 -7.84 -15.51 36.88
C GLY A 15 -8.79 -16.27 35.94
N ARG A 16 -8.28 -16.81 34.83
CA ARG A 16 -9.03 -17.59 33.83
C ARG A 16 -8.11 -18.52 33.05
N GLU A 17 -8.70 -19.53 32.43
CA GLU A 17 -7.98 -20.36 31.46
C GLU A 17 -7.50 -19.53 30.25
N LEU A 18 -6.34 -19.91 29.71
CA LEU A 18 -5.82 -19.31 28.49
C LEU A 18 -6.59 -19.84 27.29
N THR A 19 -6.93 -18.94 26.37
CA THR A 19 -7.47 -19.32 25.06
C THR A 19 -6.43 -20.14 24.27
N VAL A 20 -6.88 -20.85 23.22
CA VAL A 20 -5.97 -21.59 22.33
C VAL A 20 -4.89 -20.68 21.73
N ALA A 21 -5.27 -19.47 21.30
CA ALA A 21 -4.33 -18.49 20.74
C ALA A 21 -3.30 -18.03 21.78
N GLU A 22 -3.71 -17.82 23.03
CA GLU A 22 -2.81 -17.43 24.11
C GLU A 22 -1.86 -18.57 24.51
N LYS A 23 -2.32 -19.83 24.49
CA LYS A 23 -1.46 -21.01 24.71
C LYS A 23 -0.39 -21.12 23.62
N LEU A 24 -0.77 -20.93 22.35
CA LEU A 24 0.16 -20.89 21.22
C LEU A 24 1.16 -19.74 21.35
N TRP A 25 0.68 -18.54 21.70
CA TRP A 25 1.54 -17.39 21.94
C TRP A 25 2.51 -17.62 23.08
N PHE A 26 2.05 -18.18 24.20
CA PHE A 26 2.88 -18.52 25.34
C PHE A 26 4.00 -19.48 24.94
N ASN A 27 3.66 -20.61 24.33
CA ASN A 27 4.64 -21.62 23.89
C ASN A 27 5.67 -21.04 22.92
N TYR A 28 5.25 -20.11 22.07
CA TYR A 28 6.14 -19.46 21.12
C TYR A 28 7.01 -18.37 21.77
N SER A 29 6.49 -17.55 22.67
CA SER A 29 7.13 -16.31 23.13
C SER A 29 7.77 -16.39 24.52
N ALA A 30 7.42 -17.36 25.36
CA ALA A 30 7.84 -17.41 26.76
C ALA A 30 9.37 -17.35 26.96
N SER A 31 10.12 -18.09 26.14
CA SER A 31 11.59 -18.12 26.18
C SER A 31 12.27 -17.07 25.32
N LYS A 32 11.51 -16.24 24.59
CA LYS A 32 12.07 -15.23 23.68
C LYS A 32 12.20 -13.87 24.38
N PRO A 33 13.38 -13.23 24.30
CA PRO A 33 13.49 -11.83 24.68
C PRO A 33 12.71 -10.94 23.70
N ASP A 34 12.21 -9.81 24.20
CA ASP A 34 11.26 -8.98 23.45
C ASP A 34 11.89 -8.36 22.19
N TYR A 35 13.21 -8.16 22.17
CA TYR A 35 13.93 -7.69 20.97
C TYR A 35 13.85 -8.70 19.82
N LEU A 36 13.86 -10.02 20.10
CA LEU A 36 13.71 -11.01 19.04
C LEU A 36 12.31 -10.94 18.45
N LEU A 37 11.27 -10.78 19.28
CA LEU A 37 9.90 -10.57 18.80
C LEU A 37 9.82 -9.29 17.95
N HIS A 38 10.46 -8.21 18.38
CA HIS A 38 10.54 -7.00 17.57
C HIS A 38 11.23 -7.22 16.21
N TYR A 39 12.32 -8.00 16.15
CA TYR A 39 13.04 -8.26 14.89
C TYR A 39 12.29 -9.13 13.89
N HIS A 40 11.16 -9.75 14.27
CA HIS A 40 10.25 -10.39 13.30
C HIS A 40 9.71 -9.40 12.28
N ASN A 41 9.69 -8.10 12.57
CA ASN A 41 9.34 -7.07 11.59
C ASN A 41 10.26 -7.09 10.36
N ILE A 42 11.55 -7.40 10.52
CA ILE A 42 12.48 -7.53 9.39
C ILE A 42 12.10 -8.75 8.53
N LEU A 43 11.71 -9.85 9.17
CA LEU A 43 11.24 -11.04 8.46
C LEU A 43 9.93 -10.75 7.70
N PHE A 44 8.95 -10.10 8.34
CA PHE A 44 7.69 -9.73 7.69
C PHE A 44 7.91 -8.70 6.57
N LEU A 45 8.83 -7.75 6.74
CA LEU A 45 9.26 -6.82 5.70
C LEU A 45 9.69 -7.59 4.45
N VAL A 46 10.68 -8.47 4.59
CA VAL A 46 11.22 -9.23 3.45
C VAL A 46 10.17 -10.18 2.87
N LEU A 47 9.50 -10.97 3.71
CA LEU A 47 8.55 -11.99 3.24
C LEU A 47 7.37 -11.38 2.48
N ILE A 48 6.73 -10.34 3.05
CA ILE A 48 5.56 -9.71 2.42
C ILE A 48 5.98 -8.98 1.16
N TYR A 49 7.08 -8.21 1.18
CA TYR A 49 7.56 -7.53 -0.02
C TYR A 49 7.96 -8.51 -1.14
N SER A 50 8.54 -9.67 -0.81
CA SER A 50 8.88 -10.67 -1.82
C SER A 50 7.67 -11.41 -2.39
N THR A 51 6.55 -11.48 -1.67
CA THR A 51 5.40 -12.34 -2.04
C THR A 51 4.17 -11.57 -2.51
N ALA A 52 3.82 -10.46 -1.87
CA ALA A 52 2.63 -9.68 -2.18
C ALA A 52 2.61 -9.07 -3.60
N PRO A 53 3.74 -8.66 -4.22
CA PRO A 53 3.74 -8.19 -5.61
C PRO A 53 3.62 -9.31 -6.65
N LEU A 54 3.85 -10.58 -6.29
CA LEU A 54 3.91 -11.69 -7.26
C LEU A 54 2.63 -11.87 -8.08
N PRO A 55 1.40 -11.77 -7.52
CA PRO A 55 0.18 -11.82 -8.32
C PRO A 55 0.15 -10.77 -9.43
N TYR A 56 0.57 -9.53 -9.14
CA TYR A 56 0.65 -8.46 -10.14
C TYR A 56 1.74 -8.71 -11.18
N MET A 57 2.89 -9.25 -10.77
CA MET A 57 3.94 -9.69 -11.69
C MET A 57 3.43 -10.78 -12.64
N PHE A 58 2.74 -11.80 -12.14
CA PHE A 58 2.18 -12.87 -12.98
C PHE A 58 1.12 -12.33 -13.94
N ILE A 59 0.27 -11.41 -13.50
CA ILE A 59 -0.70 -10.72 -14.36
C ILE A 59 0.04 -9.98 -15.49
N GLU A 60 1.04 -9.17 -15.16
CA GLU A 60 1.84 -8.39 -16.12
C GLU A 60 2.55 -9.29 -17.14
N LEU A 61 3.14 -10.40 -16.71
CA LEU A 61 3.84 -11.35 -17.58
C LEU A 61 2.90 -12.22 -18.41
N SER A 62 1.67 -12.48 -17.94
CA SER A 62 0.69 -13.29 -18.68
C SER A 62 0.25 -12.65 -20.00
N ARG A 63 0.34 -11.32 -20.13
CA ARG A 63 -0.17 -10.54 -21.28
C ARG A 63 -1.62 -10.88 -21.64
N SER A 64 -2.41 -11.27 -20.64
CA SER A 64 -3.82 -11.64 -20.83
C SER A 64 -4.65 -10.41 -21.20
N LYS A 65 -5.20 -10.38 -22.41
CA LYS A 65 -6.10 -9.30 -22.88
C LYS A 65 -7.29 -9.04 -21.95
N LYS A 66 -7.76 -10.08 -21.24
CA LYS A 66 -8.86 -9.96 -20.28
C LYS A 66 -8.50 -9.10 -19.07
N ILE A 67 -7.22 -9.12 -18.66
CA ILE A 67 -6.72 -8.38 -17.50
C ILE A 67 -6.01 -7.09 -17.93
N GLU A 68 -5.42 -7.04 -19.13
CA GLU A 68 -4.80 -5.82 -19.68
C GLU A 68 -5.77 -4.63 -19.74
N LYS A 69 -7.09 -4.87 -19.87
CA LYS A 69 -8.11 -3.81 -19.78
C LYS A 69 -8.17 -3.08 -18.43
N HIS A 70 -7.62 -3.70 -17.38
CA HIS A 70 -7.50 -3.15 -16.03
C HIS A 70 -6.15 -2.47 -15.78
N LYS A 71 -5.21 -2.53 -16.73
CA LYS A 71 -3.94 -1.81 -16.63
C LYS A 71 -4.21 -0.33 -16.82
N ILE A 72 -3.80 0.49 -15.85
CA ILE A 72 -4.06 1.93 -15.85
C ILE A 72 -3.32 2.58 -17.03
N GLN A 73 -2.01 2.36 -17.13
CA GLN A 73 -1.18 2.81 -18.25
C GLN A 73 -0.91 1.66 -19.24
N SER A 74 -1.90 1.32 -20.05
CA SER A 74 -1.89 0.17 -20.98
C SER A 74 -0.74 0.12 -22.00
N LYS A 75 -0.10 1.26 -22.29
CA LYS A 75 1.06 1.35 -23.20
C LYS A 75 2.37 0.92 -22.56
N VAL A 76 2.44 0.94 -21.22
CA VAL A 76 3.63 0.55 -20.48
C VAL A 76 3.56 -0.93 -20.16
N LYS A 77 4.64 -1.64 -20.48
CA LYS A 77 4.79 -3.08 -20.24
C LYS A 77 6.12 -3.32 -19.53
N ASN A 78 6.05 -3.87 -18.33
CA ASN A 78 7.25 -4.17 -17.55
C ASN A 78 7.78 -5.56 -17.93
N SER A 79 9.08 -5.70 -18.14
CA SER A 79 9.71 -7.00 -18.37
C SER A 79 10.03 -7.69 -17.03
N PHE A 80 10.23 -9.01 -17.06
CA PHE A 80 10.70 -9.74 -15.88
C PHE A 80 12.05 -9.22 -15.37
N GLN A 81 12.93 -8.79 -16.28
CA GLN A 81 14.24 -8.27 -15.93
C GLN A 81 14.14 -6.93 -15.19
N ASP A 82 13.26 -6.04 -15.64
CA ASP A 82 13.02 -4.74 -14.97
C ASP A 82 12.42 -4.93 -13.58
N MET A 83 11.44 -5.82 -13.45
CA MET A 83 10.84 -6.19 -12.16
C MET A 83 11.89 -6.80 -11.22
N LEU A 84 12.71 -7.73 -11.71
CA LEU A 84 13.75 -8.37 -10.91
C LEU A 84 14.84 -7.38 -10.49
N LYS A 85 15.19 -6.42 -11.36
CA LYS A 85 16.14 -5.35 -11.03
C LYS A 85 15.60 -4.47 -9.91
N CYS A 86 14.38 -3.96 -10.05
CA CYS A 86 13.71 -3.14 -9.03
C CYS A 86 13.63 -3.90 -7.69
N TYR A 87 13.22 -5.17 -7.72
CA TYR A 87 13.21 -6.03 -6.54
C TYR A 87 14.58 -6.12 -5.85
N LYS A 88 15.65 -6.36 -6.61
CA LYS A 88 17.02 -6.43 -6.06
C LYS A 88 17.47 -5.11 -5.45
N ASP A 89 17.17 -3.99 -6.10
CA ASP A 89 17.53 -2.66 -5.62
C ASP A 89 16.82 -2.34 -4.29
N VAL A 90 15.53 -2.62 -4.19
CA VAL A 90 14.78 -2.47 -2.93
C VAL A 90 15.32 -3.42 -1.85
N MET A 91 15.55 -4.69 -2.18
CA MET A 91 16.07 -5.68 -1.22
C MET A 91 17.43 -5.26 -0.67
N ARG A 92 18.30 -4.67 -1.50
CA ARG A 92 19.56 -4.10 -1.05
C ARG A 92 19.33 -2.98 -0.05
N THR A 93 18.40 -2.06 -0.31
CA THR A 93 18.05 -0.99 0.63
C THR A 93 17.45 -1.53 1.92
N PHE A 94 16.61 -2.57 1.86
CA PHE A 94 16.07 -3.23 3.05
C PHE A 94 17.18 -3.85 3.90
N ILE A 95 18.14 -4.54 3.29
CA ILE A 95 19.23 -5.21 4.03
C ILE A 95 20.23 -4.18 4.58
N VAL A 96 20.58 -3.15 3.82
CA VAL A 96 21.66 -2.21 4.17
C VAL A 96 21.17 -1.05 5.04
N VAL A 97 19.89 -0.64 4.90
CA VAL A 97 19.35 0.54 5.58
C VAL A 97 18.26 0.15 6.57
N VAL A 98 17.17 -0.45 6.09
CA VAL A 98 15.97 -0.65 6.91
C VAL A 98 16.19 -1.70 8.01
N GLY A 99 16.86 -2.81 7.69
CA GLY A 99 17.18 -3.87 8.64
C GLY A 99 18.04 -3.36 9.80
N PRO A 100 19.21 -2.77 9.54
CA PRO A 100 20.03 -2.15 10.58
C PRO A 100 19.27 -1.08 11.37
N PHE A 101 18.50 -0.21 10.70
CA PHE A 101 17.67 0.78 11.38
C PHE A 101 16.69 0.13 12.37
N GLN A 102 15.98 -0.94 11.97
CA GLN A 102 15.09 -1.66 12.87
C GLN A 102 15.85 -2.29 14.06
N LEU A 103 17.02 -2.89 13.82
CA LEU A 103 17.86 -3.43 14.89
C LEU A 103 18.25 -2.37 15.93
N PHE A 104 18.71 -1.21 15.47
CA PHE A 104 19.13 -0.11 16.35
C PHE A 104 17.95 0.63 16.97
N SER A 105 16.75 0.58 16.37
CA SER A 105 15.56 1.27 16.88
C SER A 105 14.96 0.61 18.13
N TYR A 106 15.26 -0.67 18.41
CA TYR A 106 14.58 -1.43 19.47
C TYR A 106 14.53 -0.73 20.84
N PRO A 107 15.61 -0.10 21.36
CA PRO A 107 15.53 0.64 22.62
C PRO A 107 14.45 1.73 22.61
N LEU A 108 14.31 2.48 21.52
CA LEU A 108 13.26 3.49 21.37
C LEU A 108 11.87 2.85 21.26
N ILE A 109 11.75 1.75 20.51
CA ILE A 109 10.49 1.01 20.41
C ILE A 109 10.05 0.49 21.77
N LYS A 110 10.98 0.00 22.60
CA LYS A 110 10.69 -0.45 23.95
C LYS A 110 10.10 0.67 24.82
N LEU A 111 10.54 1.92 24.63
CA LEU A 111 10.01 3.08 25.37
C LEU A 111 8.56 3.42 24.99
N THR A 112 8.09 3.01 23.80
CA THR A 112 6.69 3.27 23.40
C THR A 112 5.68 2.46 24.20
N GLY A 113 6.09 1.38 24.86
CA GLY A 113 5.20 0.54 25.66
C GLY A 113 4.45 -0.54 24.87
N ILE A 114 4.85 -0.82 23.62
CA ILE A 114 4.32 -1.98 22.87
C ILE A 114 4.57 -3.25 23.70
N ARG A 115 3.48 -3.93 24.06
CA ARG A 115 3.50 -5.11 24.93
C ARG A 115 3.68 -6.39 24.11
N THR A 116 4.43 -7.33 24.66
CA THR A 116 4.62 -8.70 24.12
C THR A 116 3.91 -9.76 24.98
N GLY A 117 3.30 -9.32 26.09
CA GLY A 117 2.74 -10.15 27.14
C GLY A 117 1.28 -10.57 26.95
N LEU A 118 0.86 -11.52 27.78
CA LEU A 118 -0.56 -11.89 27.94
C LEU A 118 -1.32 -10.82 28.76
N PRO A 119 -2.65 -10.69 28.57
CA PRO A 119 -3.49 -11.42 27.61
C PRO A 119 -3.27 -10.96 26.16
N LEU A 120 -3.61 -11.77 25.16
CA LEU A 120 -3.61 -11.29 23.77
C LEU A 120 -4.65 -10.17 23.57
N PRO A 121 -4.46 -9.26 22.60
CA PRO A 121 -5.43 -8.20 22.34
C PRO A 121 -6.75 -8.80 21.88
N SER A 122 -7.86 -8.22 22.30
CA SER A 122 -9.17 -8.60 21.77
C SER A 122 -9.30 -8.17 20.30
N GLY A 123 -10.19 -8.80 19.54
CA GLY A 123 -10.46 -8.38 18.16
C GLY A 123 -10.91 -6.91 18.06
N TRP A 124 -11.62 -6.41 19.09
CA TRP A 124 -12.06 -5.01 19.16
C TRP A 124 -10.90 -4.04 19.44
N GLU A 125 -9.98 -4.42 20.33
CA GLU A 125 -8.73 -3.66 20.57
C GLU A 125 -7.92 -3.56 19.28
N MET A 126 -7.72 -4.68 18.58
CA MET A 126 -6.98 -4.71 17.32
C MET A 126 -7.66 -3.81 16.26
N PHE A 127 -8.98 -3.93 16.10
CA PHE A 127 -9.77 -3.16 15.14
C PHE A 127 -9.63 -1.66 15.35
N TRP A 128 -9.87 -1.16 16.57
CA TRP A 128 -9.79 0.27 16.84
C TRP A 128 -8.36 0.81 16.78
N GLN A 129 -7.37 0.04 17.24
CA GLN A 129 -5.97 0.42 17.09
C GLN A 129 -5.59 0.56 15.60
N LEU A 130 -5.98 -0.39 14.74
CA LEU A 130 -5.72 -0.30 13.31
C LEU A 130 -6.37 0.93 12.67
N ILE A 131 -7.64 1.25 13.03
CA ILE A 131 -8.29 2.48 12.56
C ILE A 131 -7.46 3.71 12.95
N VAL A 132 -7.06 3.80 14.22
CA VAL A 132 -6.25 4.92 14.71
C VAL A 132 -4.91 5.00 13.97
N TYR A 133 -4.25 3.86 13.75
CA TYR A 133 -2.97 3.82 13.04
C TYR A 133 -3.12 4.30 11.60
N PHE A 134 -4.14 3.83 10.88
CA PHE A 134 -4.42 4.29 9.51
C PHE A 134 -4.72 5.79 9.45
N LEU A 135 -5.51 6.33 10.38
CA LEU A 135 -5.85 7.76 10.39
C LEU A 135 -4.63 8.65 10.71
N ILE A 136 -3.83 8.26 11.71
CA ILE A 136 -2.62 9.01 12.10
C ILE A 136 -1.57 8.95 10.99
N GLU A 137 -1.33 7.77 10.44
CA GLU A 137 -0.38 7.57 9.37
C GLU A 137 -0.79 8.36 8.13
N ASP A 138 -2.04 8.22 7.67
CA ASP A 138 -2.52 8.90 6.47
C ASP A 138 -2.46 10.43 6.59
N TYR A 139 -2.91 10.99 7.72
CA TYR A 139 -2.86 12.44 7.93
C TYR A 139 -1.41 12.97 7.98
N THR A 140 -0.52 12.25 8.66
CA THR A 140 0.88 12.67 8.81
C THR A 140 1.64 12.49 7.50
N SER A 141 1.43 11.35 6.82
CA SER A 141 2.00 11.02 5.52
C SER A 141 1.58 12.05 4.47
N TYR A 142 0.33 12.54 4.47
CA TYR A 142 -0.10 13.60 3.56
C TYR A 142 0.83 14.82 3.59
N TRP A 143 1.14 15.33 4.79
CA TRP A 143 1.97 16.52 4.94
C TRP A 143 3.43 16.25 4.61
N VAL A 144 3.96 15.10 5.03
CA VAL A 144 5.34 14.71 4.74
C VAL A 144 5.52 14.49 3.23
N HIS A 145 4.59 13.78 2.58
CA HIS A 145 4.61 13.54 1.14
C HIS A 145 4.50 14.84 0.35
N ARG A 146 3.60 15.75 0.76
CA ARG A 146 3.50 17.08 0.16
C ARG A 146 4.79 17.90 0.33
N LEU A 147 5.46 17.81 1.47
CA LEU A 147 6.76 18.46 1.69
C LEU A 147 7.85 17.86 0.79
N LEU A 148 7.83 16.54 0.57
CA LEU A 148 8.74 15.85 -0.34
C LEU A 148 8.54 16.27 -1.80
N HIS A 149 7.38 16.84 -2.16
CA HIS A 149 7.14 17.48 -3.47
C HIS A 149 7.52 18.96 -3.56
N SER A 150 8.17 19.52 -2.53
CA SER A 150 8.89 20.78 -2.67
C SER A 150 10.05 20.65 -3.65
N ASN A 151 10.51 21.76 -4.25
CA ASN A 151 11.61 21.74 -5.22
C ASN A 151 12.84 20.96 -4.72
N TRP A 152 13.27 21.24 -3.48
CA TRP A 152 14.43 20.57 -2.88
C TRP A 152 14.11 19.13 -2.48
N GLY A 153 12.96 18.89 -1.83
CA GLY A 153 12.55 17.55 -1.40
C GLY A 153 12.47 16.58 -2.57
N TYR A 154 11.91 17.04 -3.69
CA TYR A 154 11.77 16.21 -4.88
C TYR A 154 13.13 15.89 -5.47
N GLU A 155 13.93 16.92 -5.76
CA GLU A 155 15.24 16.75 -6.40
C GLU A 155 16.21 15.89 -5.60
N LYS A 156 16.18 15.95 -4.28
CA LYS A 156 17.18 15.29 -3.44
C LYS A 156 16.71 13.97 -2.85
N ILE A 157 15.40 13.78 -2.71
CA ILE A 157 14.85 12.65 -1.97
C ILE A 157 13.84 11.90 -2.84
N HIS A 158 12.81 12.59 -3.33
CA HIS A 158 11.62 11.92 -3.88
C HIS A 158 11.67 11.58 -5.38
N HIS A 159 12.61 12.15 -6.14
CA HIS A 159 12.70 11.91 -7.59
C HIS A 159 12.91 10.44 -7.95
N LEU A 160 13.63 9.68 -7.11
CA LEU A 160 13.88 8.26 -7.35
C LEU A 160 12.61 7.43 -7.21
N HIS A 161 11.73 7.80 -6.27
CA HIS A 161 10.41 7.20 -6.15
C HIS A 161 9.57 7.38 -7.41
N HIS A 162 9.66 8.57 -8.00
CA HIS A 162 8.98 8.94 -9.24
C HIS A 162 9.71 8.52 -10.53
N GLU A 163 10.78 7.72 -10.45
CA GLU A 163 11.46 7.19 -11.65
C GLU A 163 10.49 6.36 -12.50
N TYR A 164 9.61 5.60 -11.82
CA TYR A 164 8.57 4.80 -12.46
C TYR A 164 7.27 5.60 -12.61
N SER A 165 7.22 6.47 -13.64
CA SER A 165 5.98 7.21 -13.99
C SER A 165 4.74 6.33 -14.23
N ALA A 166 4.95 5.04 -14.53
CA ALA A 166 3.94 3.98 -14.49
C ALA A 166 4.40 2.93 -13.48
N PRO A 167 3.94 3.01 -12.21
CA PRO A 167 4.46 2.18 -11.16
C PRO A 167 4.07 0.69 -11.33
N MET A 168 4.81 -0.14 -10.62
CA MET A 168 4.55 -1.57 -10.45
C MET A 168 4.70 -1.93 -8.97
N GLY A 169 4.10 -3.04 -8.52
CA GLY A 169 4.08 -3.38 -7.08
C GLY A 169 5.47 -3.42 -6.41
N PHE A 170 6.51 -3.86 -7.12
CA PHE A 170 7.89 -3.84 -6.61
C PHE A 170 8.47 -2.42 -6.45
N ALA A 171 7.96 -1.43 -7.19
CA ALA A 171 8.40 -0.04 -7.10
C ALA A 171 7.84 0.69 -5.86
N ALA A 172 6.92 0.09 -5.10
CA ALA A 172 6.31 0.75 -3.93
C ALA A 172 7.33 1.33 -2.93
N PRO A 173 8.34 0.57 -2.48
CA PRO A 173 9.44 1.08 -1.66
C PRO A 173 10.71 1.47 -2.47
N TYR A 174 10.63 1.50 -3.81
CA TYR A 174 11.76 1.94 -4.63
C TYR A 174 11.91 3.45 -4.47
N ALA A 175 12.87 3.87 -3.65
CA ALA A 175 13.03 5.27 -3.28
C ALA A 175 14.45 5.52 -2.75
N HIS A 176 14.80 6.79 -2.56
CA HIS A 176 16.03 7.15 -1.87
C HIS A 176 15.97 6.67 -0.42
N TRP A 177 17.08 6.21 0.15
CA TRP A 177 17.10 5.62 1.50
C TRP A 177 16.54 6.57 2.57
N SER A 178 16.76 7.88 2.41
CA SER A 178 16.24 8.88 3.35
C SER A 178 14.72 9.01 3.27
N GLU A 179 14.13 8.82 2.10
CA GLU A 179 12.67 8.84 1.94
C GLU A 179 12.02 7.72 2.75
N ILE A 180 12.58 6.51 2.66
CA ILE A 180 12.09 5.34 3.38
C ILE A 180 12.10 5.59 4.89
N LEU A 181 13.15 6.24 5.41
CA LEU A 181 13.23 6.60 6.83
C LEU A 181 12.26 7.72 7.20
N ILE A 182 12.11 8.74 6.34
CA ILE A 182 11.20 9.88 6.56
C ILE A 182 9.74 9.42 6.56
N LEU A 183 9.32 8.63 5.57
CA LEU A 183 7.96 8.07 5.48
C LEU A 183 7.72 6.94 6.50
N GLY A 184 8.79 6.34 7.03
CA GLY A 184 8.71 5.42 8.16
C GLY A 184 8.23 6.08 9.46
N VAL A 185 8.44 7.41 9.63
CA VAL A 185 8.01 8.14 10.82
C VAL A 185 6.47 8.20 10.93
N PRO A 186 5.71 8.68 9.93
CA PRO A 186 4.24 8.58 9.91
C PRO A 186 3.72 7.17 10.22
N ALA A 187 4.33 6.15 9.60
CA ALA A 187 3.91 4.75 9.76
C ALA A 187 4.10 4.22 11.20
N PHE A 188 5.07 4.77 11.94
CA PHE A 188 5.32 4.38 13.33
C PHE A 188 4.58 5.26 14.36
N LEU A 189 4.13 6.45 13.96
CA LEU A 189 3.53 7.42 14.88
C LEU A 189 2.26 6.90 15.56
N GLY A 190 1.39 6.19 14.83
CA GLY A 190 0.18 5.58 15.40
C GLY A 190 0.50 4.59 16.53
N PRO A 191 1.29 3.53 16.26
CA PRO A 191 1.76 2.60 17.29
C PRO A 191 2.51 3.25 18.46
N ALA A 192 3.22 4.36 18.22
CA ALA A 192 3.89 5.09 19.29
C ALA A 192 2.92 5.86 20.21
N LEU A 193 1.84 6.42 19.64
CA LEU A 193 0.84 7.20 20.39
C LEU A 193 -0.18 6.30 21.10
N VAL A 194 -0.54 5.18 20.49
CA VAL A 194 -1.49 4.20 21.04
C VAL A 194 -0.82 2.82 21.04
N PRO A 195 0.13 2.57 21.96
CA PRO A 195 0.86 1.31 21.97
C PRO A 195 -0.07 0.12 22.26
N GLY A 196 -0.02 -0.87 21.37
CA GLY A 196 -0.78 -2.10 21.46
C GLY A 196 0.08 -3.32 21.74
N HIS A 197 -0.45 -4.50 21.39
CA HIS A 197 0.33 -5.73 21.43
C HIS A 197 1.20 -5.89 20.18
N ILE A 198 2.36 -6.56 20.32
CA ILE A 198 3.31 -6.80 19.23
C ILE A 198 2.68 -7.50 18.03
N THR A 199 1.70 -8.38 18.25
CA THR A 199 0.96 -9.05 17.15
C THR A 199 0.12 -8.08 16.34
N ASN A 200 -0.47 -7.05 16.98
CA ASN A 200 -1.20 -6.02 16.26
C ASN A 200 -0.24 -5.08 15.52
N TYR A 201 0.94 -4.82 16.09
CA TYR A 201 2.01 -4.09 15.40
C TYR A 201 2.51 -4.84 14.15
N TRP A 202 2.68 -6.17 14.21
CA TRP A 202 3.00 -6.98 13.05
C TRP A 202 1.90 -6.94 11.99
N LEU A 203 0.63 -7.08 12.40
CA LEU A 203 -0.51 -6.99 11.49
C LEU A 203 -0.57 -5.62 10.80
N TRP A 204 -0.40 -4.54 11.55
CA TRP A 204 -0.28 -3.18 11.02
C TRP A 204 0.79 -3.07 9.94
N PHE A 205 2.01 -3.56 10.23
CA PHE A 205 3.13 -3.50 9.30
C PHE A 205 2.88 -4.30 8.02
N VAL A 206 2.26 -5.48 8.14
CA VAL A 206 1.85 -6.31 6.99
C VAL A 206 0.82 -5.57 6.14
N LEU A 207 -0.25 -5.05 6.76
CA LEU A 207 -1.32 -4.34 6.06
C LEU A 207 -0.79 -3.12 5.33
N ARG A 208 0.10 -2.34 5.95
CA ARG A 208 0.69 -1.17 5.30
C ARG A 208 1.53 -1.52 4.09
N GLN A 209 2.33 -2.57 4.16
CA GLN A 209 3.08 -3.00 2.97
C GLN A 209 2.18 -3.48 1.84
N VAL A 210 1.16 -4.29 2.15
CA VAL A 210 0.22 -4.79 1.13
C VAL A 210 -0.52 -3.63 0.46
N GLU A 211 -0.99 -2.66 1.26
CA GLU A 211 -1.65 -1.46 0.75
C GLU A 211 -0.73 -0.64 -0.16
N ALA A 212 0.52 -0.39 0.26
CA ALA A 212 1.49 0.34 -0.55
C ALA A 212 1.77 -0.38 -1.88
N ILE A 213 1.90 -1.71 -1.86
CA ILE A 213 2.10 -2.53 -3.08
C ILE A 213 0.88 -2.47 -3.99
N GLU A 214 -0.33 -2.49 -3.42
CA GLU A 214 -1.58 -2.41 -4.18
C GLU A 214 -1.72 -1.08 -4.92
N ILE A 215 -1.50 0.05 -4.25
CA ILE A 215 -1.61 1.38 -4.89
C ILE A 215 -0.54 1.62 -5.95
N HIS A 216 0.60 0.93 -5.89
CA HIS A 216 1.65 0.97 -6.92
C HIS A 216 1.51 -0.12 -7.97
N SER A 217 0.52 -1.00 -7.89
CA SER A 217 0.44 -2.19 -8.75
C SER A 217 0.35 -1.87 -10.25
N GLY A 218 -0.13 -0.67 -10.60
CA GLY A 218 -0.43 -0.26 -11.97
C GLY A 218 -1.71 -0.91 -12.52
N TYR A 219 -2.53 -1.52 -11.66
CA TYR A 219 -3.77 -2.19 -12.02
C TYR A 219 -4.95 -1.68 -11.20
N ASP A 220 -6.04 -1.34 -11.89
CA ASP A 220 -7.32 -1.07 -11.26
C ASP A 220 -8.26 -2.29 -11.38
N LEU A 221 -8.15 -3.18 -10.38
CA LEU A 221 -8.95 -4.40 -10.32
C LEU A 221 -10.29 -4.12 -9.64
N SER A 222 -11.38 -4.24 -10.39
CA SER A 222 -12.74 -3.95 -9.89
C SER A 222 -13.22 -4.90 -8.79
N TRP A 223 -12.52 -6.03 -8.60
CA TRP A 223 -12.81 -7.03 -7.56
C TRP A 223 -11.85 -6.95 -6.36
N SER A 224 -10.97 -5.93 -6.29
CA SER A 224 -10.13 -5.76 -5.10
C SER A 224 -11.00 -5.47 -3.86
N PRO A 225 -10.75 -6.09 -2.69
CA PRO A 225 -11.48 -5.80 -1.46
C PRO A 225 -11.44 -4.33 -1.05
N THR A 226 -10.40 -3.59 -1.44
CA THR A 226 -10.26 -2.16 -1.13
C THR A 226 -11.31 -1.29 -1.80
N LYS A 227 -12.01 -1.80 -2.83
CA LYS A 227 -13.15 -1.11 -3.46
C LYS A 227 -14.33 -0.90 -2.53
N PHE A 228 -14.39 -1.63 -1.41
CA PHE A 228 -15.41 -1.47 -0.39
C PHE A 228 -15.02 -0.49 0.71
N ILE A 229 -13.79 0.06 0.68
CA ILE A 229 -13.29 1.00 1.68
C ILE A 229 -13.66 2.43 1.25
N PRO A 230 -14.44 3.18 2.03
CA PRO A 230 -14.83 4.54 1.67
C PRO A 230 -13.62 5.47 1.64
N PHE A 231 -13.61 6.42 0.70
CA PHE A 231 -12.54 7.41 0.50
C PHE A 231 -11.15 6.84 0.15
N TYR A 232 -11.02 5.53 -0.10
CA TYR A 232 -9.76 4.92 -0.49
C TYR A 232 -9.28 5.47 -1.85
N GLY A 233 -8.02 5.90 -1.92
CA GLY A 233 -7.43 6.45 -3.15
C GLY A 233 -7.18 5.36 -4.20
N GLY A 234 -6.56 4.26 -3.78
CA GLY A 234 -6.26 3.13 -4.64
C GLY A 234 -5.27 3.43 -5.78
N ALA A 235 -5.07 2.42 -6.62
CA ALA A 235 -4.00 2.43 -7.62
C ALA A 235 -4.18 3.53 -8.68
N GLU A 236 -5.39 3.79 -9.16
CA GLU A 236 -5.64 4.84 -10.18
C GLU A 236 -5.24 6.23 -9.68
N TYR A 237 -5.53 6.53 -8.41
CA TYR A 237 -5.27 7.84 -7.82
C TYR A 237 -3.77 8.08 -7.63
N HIS A 238 -3.03 7.05 -7.19
CA HIS A 238 -1.59 7.11 -7.00
C HIS A 238 -0.81 7.00 -8.33
N ASP A 239 -1.30 6.23 -9.29
CA ASP A 239 -0.71 6.14 -10.63
C ASP A 239 -0.74 7.51 -11.35
N TYR A 240 -1.85 8.26 -11.23
CA TYR A 240 -1.91 9.64 -11.74
C TYR A 240 -0.86 10.54 -11.09
N HIS A 241 -0.62 10.40 -9.78
CA HIS A 241 0.40 11.15 -9.06
C HIS A 241 1.80 10.88 -9.62
N HIS A 242 2.16 9.61 -9.81
CA HIS A 242 3.42 9.18 -10.45
C HIS A 242 3.55 9.65 -11.90
N TYR A 243 2.46 9.57 -12.66
CA TYR A 243 2.43 10.01 -14.07
C TYR A 243 2.75 11.49 -14.22
N VAL A 244 2.24 12.35 -13.34
CA VAL A 244 2.53 13.79 -13.34
C VAL A 244 3.94 14.07 -12.78
N GLY A 245 4.42 13.23 -11.88
CA GLY A 245 5.77 13.26 -11.33
C GLY A 245 6.08 14.57 -10.61
N ARG A 246 7.22 15.20 -10.93
CA ARG A 246 7.66 16.47 -10.32
C ARG A 246 6.64 17.60 -10.34
N ARG A 247 5.79 17.64 -11.37
CA ARG A 247 4.79 18.71 -11.51
C ARG A 247 3.55 18.44 -10.66
N SER A 248 3.50 17.29 -9.99
CA SER A 248 2.37 16.91 -9.17
C SER A 248 2.29 17.84 -7.97
N GLN A 249 1.14 18.51 -7.86
CA GLN A 249 0.75 19.26 -6.67
C GLN A 249 -0.57 18.70 -6.13
N SER A 250 -0.80 17.41 -6.38
CA SER A 250 -2.04 16.71 -6.10
C SER A 250 -1.79 15.27 -5.67
N ASN A 251 -2.83 14.64 -5.12
CA ASN A 251 -2.87 13.21 -4.80
C ASN A 251 -1.78 12.79 -3.80
N PHE A 252 -1.67 13.51 -2.68
CA PHE A 252 -0.66 13.21 -1.67
C PHE A 252 -1.12 12.19 -0.63
N ALA A 253 -2.41 11.83 -0.62
CA ALA A 253 -2.97 10.80 0.25
C ALA A 253 -2.15 9.52 0.23
N SER A 254 -1.92 8.94 1.41
CA SER A 254 -1.28 7.64 1.50
C SER A 254 -2.27 6.50 1.29
N VAL A 255 -3.46 6.63 1.88
CA VAL A 255 -4.52 5.61 1.90
C VAL A 255 -5.86 6.26 1.56
N PHE A 256 -6.23 7.33 2.27
CA PHE A 256 -7.54 7.97 2.15
C PHE A 256 -7.44 9.38 1.56
N THR A 257 -8.39 9.69 0.67
CA THR A 257 -8.40 10.94 -0.11
C THR A 257 -8.94 12.15 0.64
N TYR A 258 -9.34 12.02 1.91
CA TYR A 258 -10.00 13.13 2.63
C TYR A 258 -9.08 14.34 2.80
N CYS A 259 -7.77 14.15 3.04
CA CYS A 259 -6.83 15.26 3.11
C CYS A 259 -6.75 16.01 1.78
N ASP A 260 -6.64 15.28 0.68
CA ASP A 260 -6.59 15.89 -0.64
C ASP A 260 -7.88 16.65 -0.97
N TYR A 261 -9.03 16.11 -0.59
CA TYR A 261 -10.31 16.80 -0.73
C TYR A 261 -10.37 18.09 0.09
N LEU A 262 -10.04 18.02 1.39
CA LEU A 262 -10.09 19.15 2.33
C LEU A 262 -9.14 20.28 1.90
N TYR A 263 -7.94 19.95 1.45
CA TYR A 263 -6.93 20.93 1.05
C TYR A 263 -6.94 21.24 -0.45
N GLY A 264 -7.86 20.64 -1.21
CA GLY A 264 -8.05 20.88 -2.64
C GLY A 264 -6.91 20.37 -3.52
N THR A 265 -6.11 19.42 -3.04
CA THR A 265 -5.03 18.74 -3.76
C THR A 265 -5.54 17.51 -4.53
N ASP A 266 -6.81 17.44 -4.90
CA ASP A 266 -7.41 16.41 -5.76
C ASP A 266 -7.86 16.96 -7.13
N LYS A 267 -7.80 18.28 -7.34
CA LYS A 267 -8.35 18.98 -8.51
C LYS A 267 -7.71 18.53 -9.83
N GLY A 268 -6.39 18.31 -9.83
CA GLY A 268 -5.65 17.84 -11.00
C GLY A 268 -6.18 16.48 -11.49
N TYR A 269 -6.31 15.54 -10.57
CA TYR A 269 -6.88 14.22 -10.84
C TYR A 269 -8.32 14.29 -11.32
N ARG A 270 -9.19 15.07 -10.65
CA ARG A 270 -10.58 15.25 -11.09
C ARG A 270 -10.68 15.82 -12.50
N SER A 271 -9.86 16.82 -12.83
CA SER A 271 -9.81 17.38 -14.18
C SER A 271 -9.34 16.34 -15.19
N HIS A 272 -8.28 15.59 -14.89
CA HIS A 272 -7.77 14.54 -15.76
C HIS A 272 -8.81 13.45 -16.02
N LYS A 273 -9.48 12.97 -14.97
CA LYS A 273 -10.53 11.96 -15.04
C LYS A 273 -11.71 12.43 -15.89
N SER A 274 -12.14 13.68 -15.73
CA SER A 274 -13.22 14.25 -16.54
C SER A 274 -12.89 14.30 -18.05
N ILE A 275 -11.63 14.61 -18.40
CA ILE A 275 -11.16 14.61 -19.79
C ILE A 275 -11.13 13.20 -20.37
N ILE A 276 -10.70 12.20 -19.59
CA ILE A 276 -10.71 10.79 -20.03
C ILE A 276 -12.14 10.32 -20.29
N LEU A 277 -13.05 10.56 -19.33
CA LEU A 277 -14.46 10.16 -19.46
C LEU A 277 -15.12 10.78 -20.70
N ARG A 278 -14.94 12.09 -20.91
CA ARG A 278 -15.44 12.77 -22.10
C ARG A 278 -14.90 12.17 -23.40
N LYS A 279 -13.60 11.86 -23.47
CA LYS A 279 -13.01 11.20 -24.65
C LYS A 279 -13.58 9.79 -24.87
N MET A 280 -13.87 9.06 -23.80
CA MET A 280 -14.52 7.75 -23.89
C MET A 280 -15.95 7.88 -24.42
N GLU A 281 -16.73 8.83 -23.91
CA GLU A 281 -18.08 9.16 -24.39
C GLU A 281 -18.07 9.53 -25.87
N GLU A 282 -17.22 10.48 -26.29
CA GLU A 282 -17.08 10.89 -27.69
C GLU A 282 -16.68 9.72 -28.61
N THR A 283 -15.86 8.78 -28.11
CA THR A 283 -15.47 7.58 -28.86
C THR A 283 -16.62 6.59 -29.00
N LEU A 284 -17.41 6.41 -27.93
CA LEU A 284 -18.61 5.56 -27.94
C LEU A 284 -19.66 6.13 -28.88
N GLU A 285 -19.92 7.44 -28.85
CA GLU A 285 -20.84 8.12 -29.76
C GLU A 285 -20.42 7.97 -31.22
N ARG A 286 -19.15 8.19 -31.55
CA ARG A 286 -18.63 7.99 -32.93
C ARG A 286 -18.79 6.55 -33.40
N ASN A 287 -18.54 5.58 -32.51
CA ASN A 287 -18.71 4.16 -32.83
C ASN A 287 -20.19 3.75 -32.96
N GLY A 288 -21.08 4.36 -32.17
CA GLY A 288 -22.53 4.23 -32.29
C GLY A 288 -23.04 4.75 -33.63
N HIS A 289 -22.67 5.99 -33.99
CA HIS A 289 -23.02 6.60 -35.29
C HIS A 289 -22.45 5.80 -36.48
N ARG A 290 -21.25 5.22 -36.37
CA ARG A 290 -20.72 4.31 -37.41
C ARG A 290 -21.54 3.03 -37.55
N ARG A 291 -22.04 2.46 -36.45
CA ARG A 291 -22.90 1.27 -36.49
C ARG A 291 -24.28 1.60 -37.06
N GLU A 292 -24.89 2.71 -36.68
CA GLU A 292 -26.16 3.18 -37.28
C GLU A 292 -26.00 3.55 -38.76
N GLY A 293 -24.92 4.23 -39.13
CA GLY A 293 -24.61 4.52 -40.54
C GLY A 293 -24.36 3.27 -41.37
N SER A 294 -23.72 2.25 -40.80
CA SER A 294 -23.54 0.92 -41.42
C SER A 294 -24.88 0.18 -41.57
N TYR A 295 -25.77 0.28 -40.58
CA TYR A 295 -27.10 -0.32 -40.62
C TYR A 295 -27.99 0.38 -41.66
N ASN A 296 -27.99 1.71 -41.68
CA ASN A 296 -28.76 2.50 -42.64
C ASN A 296 -28.25 2.34 -44.08
N SER A 297 -26.93 2.22 -44.27
CA SER A 297 -26.29 1.89 -45.55
C SER A 297 -26.75 0.52 -46.08
N MET A 298 -26.77 -0.51 -45.22
CA MET A 298 -27.29 -1.84 -45.59
C MET A 298 -28.79 -1.82 -45.92
N THR A 299 -29.62 -1.10 -45.17
CA THR A 299 -31.07 -1.02 -45.47
C THR A 299 -31.42 -0.16 -46.68
N SER A 300 -30.53 0.75 -47.11
CA SER A 300 -30.75 1.63 -48.27
C SER A 300 -30.32 1.02 -49.61
N GLN A 301 -29.57 -0.09 -49.60
CA GLN A 301 -29.16 -0.80 -50.83
C GLN A 301 -30.14 -1.91 -51.28
N ASP A 302 -31.15 -2.27 -50.48
CA ASP A 302 -32.07 -3.38 -50.78
C ASP A 302 -33.46 -2.96 -51.33
N PHE A 303 -33.64 -1.70 -51.76
CA PHE A 303 -34.94 -1.22 -52.31
C PHE A 303 -34.87 -0.61 -53.72
N LYS A 304 -33.86 -0.97 -54.54
CA LYS A 304 -33.82 -0.59 -55.97
C LYS A 304 -33.37 -1.74 -56.85
N SER A 305 -34.26 -2.71 -57.06
CA SER A 305 -34.28 -3.53 -58.29
C SER A 305 -35.64 -4.22 -58.40
N GLU A 306 -36.60 -3.52 -58.96
CA GLU A 306 -37.64 -4.11 -59.83
C GLU A 306 -37.16 -4.01 -61.27
#